data_AF-A0A168DU85-F1
#
_entry.id   AF-A0A168DU85-F1
#
_cell.length_a   1.000
_cell.length_b   1.000
_cell.length_c   1.000
_cell.angle_alpha   90.00
_cell.angle_beta   90.00
_cell.angle_gamma   90.00
#
_symmetry.space_group_name_H-M   'P 1'
#
loop_
_entity.id
_entity.type
_entity.pdbx_description
1 polymer ?
#
loop_
_entity_poly.entity_id
_entity_poly.type
_entity_poly.pdbx_seq_one_letter_code
_entity_poly.pdbx_strand_id
1 'polypeptide(L)'
;MNRRLKELLMVLALTVTVNSVVFAQPASNTNSSYSKVQELERNIENLDNQIEGVMTKIADNKNQILVKEKSIKSSETELKTAEGDMKKQKELFNSRMRALYINGSSGYLDMLLSSKGLGDFMSRVDMVSRIISFDNKIISDYKIKQRDIADKLDKLKAENQKLLALKTENENKLSELNKSKNDQKKLIDQAKQQQRQYAAAEQSAVSAAVNQVASIRSEAPKITLSRGSSPVTSNNVVAYASNFLGTPYLWGELRRAQDLIAQVLLSTYINTLGFL
;
A
#
# COMPACT_ATOMS: atom_id res chain seq x y z
N MET A 1 36.26 47.79 19.00
CA MET A 1 35.71 47.98 17.65
C MET A 1 35.45 49.47 17.41
N ASN A 2 36.28 50.10 16.59
CA ASN A 2 36.43 51.55 16.49
C ASN A 2 35.15 52.23 15.97
N ARG A 3 34.82 53.41 16.52
CA ARG A 3 33.57 54.16 16.25
C ARG A 3 33.35 54.42 14.76
N ARG A 4 34.43 54.63 14.00
CA ARG A 4 34.44 54.80 12.53
C ARG A 4 34.07 53.54 11.75
N LEU A 5 34.36 52.34 12.29
CA LEU A 5 34.00 51.05 11.67
C LEU A 5 32.50 50.76 11.84
N LYS A 6 31.89 51.22 12.94
CA LYS A 6 30.45 51.09 13.18
C LYS A 6 29.62 52.01 12.29
N GLU A 7 30.13 53.20 11.97
CA GLU A 7 29.48 54.14 11.03
C GLU A 7 29.52 53.61 9.59
N LEU A 8 30.64 53.00 9.17
CA LEU A 8 30.78 52.42 7.83
C LEU A 8 29.90 51.17 7.61
N LEU A 9 29.71 50.34 8.64
CA LEU A 9 28.80 49.20 8.62
C LEU A 9 27.31 49.60 8.58
N MET A 10 26.94 50.72 9.21
CA MET A 10 25.60 51.29 9.14
C MET A 10 25.28 51.88 7.76
N VAL A 11 26.27 52.46 7.07
CA VAL A 11 26.08 53.00 5.70
C VAL A 11 26.02 51.87 4.66
N LEU A 12 26.78 50.78 4.84
CA LEU A 12 26.69 49.60 3.97
C LEU A 12 25.38 48.82 4.15
N ALA A 13 24.75 48.89 5.33
CA ALA A 13 23.45 48.28 5.60
C ALA A 13 22.26 49.12 5.08
N LEU A 14 22.46 50.41 4.76
CA LEU A 14 21.38 51.32 4.37
C LEU A 14 21.23 51.52 2.85
N THR A 15 22.18 51.06 2.02
CA THR A 15 22.12 51.23 0.55
C THR A 15 21.49 50.07 -0.22
N VAL A 16 20.89 49.08 0.47
CA VAL A 16 20.19 47.94 -0.18
C VAL A 16 18.67 48.19 -0.37
N THR A 17 18.15 49.34 0.04
CA THR A 17 16.77 49.78 -0.25
C THR A 17 16.90 51.01 -1.15
N VAL A 18 16.53 51.04 -2.43
CA VAL A 18 15.23 50.71 -3.03
C VAL A 18 15.46 50.34 -4.51
N ASN A 19 15.35 49.06 -4.85
CA ASN A 19 15.03 48.60 -6.20
C ASN A 19 14.24 47.31 -6.04
N SER A 20 12.99 47.45 -5.61
CA SER A 20 12.01 46.37 -5.70
C SER A 20 11.62 46.18 -7.16
N VAL A 21 12.49 45.51 -7.92
CA VAL A 21 12.02 44.72 -9.04
C VAL A 21 11.18 43.60 -8.44
N VAL A 22 9.86 43.76 -8.52
CA VAL A 22 8.90 42.68 -8.30
C VAL A 22 9.16 41.67 -9.41
N PHE A 23 10.03 40.70 -9.15
CA PHE A 23 10.13 39.54 -10.01
C PHE A 23 8.82 38.76 -9.86
N ALA A 24 8.05 38.68 -10.94
CA ALA A 24 7.05 37.63 -11.09
C ALA A 24 7.80 36.29 -11.08
N GLN A 25 7.91 35.67 -9.91
CA GLN A 25 8.43 34.32 -9.81
C GLN A 25 7.42 33.40 -10.50
N PRO A 26 7.82 32.66 -11.54
CA PRO A 26 6.87 31.85 -12.30
C PRO A 26 6.22 30.83 -11.37
N ALA A 27 4.94 30.52 -11.63
CA ALA A 27 4.13 29.49 -10.97
C ALA A 27 4.69 28.05 -11.10
N SER A 28 5.98 27.87 -11.41
CA SER A 28 6.63 26.58 -11.60
C SER A 28 6.69 25.73 -10.32
N ASN A 29 6.61 26.35 -9.14
CA ASN A 29 6.71 25.65 -7.85
C ASN A 29 5.38 25.04 -7.36
N THR A 30 4.23 25.51 -7.87
CA THR A 30 2.93 24.93 -7.52
C THR A 30 2.68 23.65 -8.33
N ASN A 31 3.00 23.66 -9.62
CA ASN A 31 2.88 22.50 -10.52
C ASN A 31 3.72 21.30 -10.05
N SER A 32 4.94 21.52 -9.54
CA SER A 32 5.79 20.45 -9.01
C SER A 32 5.18 19.79 -7.76
N SER A 33 4.60 20.59 -6.85
CA SER A 33 3.95 20.09 -5.64
C SER A 33 2.72 19.24 -5.93
N TYR A 34 1.84 19.66 -6.86
CA TYR A 34 0.68 18.86 -7.28
C TYR A 34 1.10 17.51 -7.87
N SER A 35 2.13 17.50 -8.72
CA SER A 35 2.64 16.26 -9.32
C SER A 35 3.20 15.30 -8.26
N LYS A 36 3.84 15.83 -7.20
CA LYS A 36 4.38 15.04 -6.09
C LYS A 36 3.27 14.42 -5.24
N VAL A 37 2.20 15.15 -4.97
CA VAL A 37 1.03 14.62 -4.24
C VAL A 37 0.39 13.47 -5.02
N GLN A 38 0.19 13.64 -6.34
CA GLN A 38 -0.38 12.58 -7.19
C GLN A 38 0.49 11.33 -7.23
N GLU A 39 1.82 11.49 -7.30
CA GLU A 39 2.77 10.37 -7.24
C GLU A 39 2.66 9.61 -5.91
N LEU A 40 2.59 10.33 -4.78
CA LEU A 40 2.43 9.73 -3.45
C LEU A 40 1.07 9.04 -3.31
N GLU A 41 -0.01 9.60 -3.85
CA GLU A 41 -1.35 8.97 -3.84
C GLU A 41 -1.36 7.66 -4.65
N ARG A 42 -0.71 7.62 -5.82
CA ARG A 42 -0.54 6.36 -6.59
C ARG A 42 0.29 5.32 -5.84
N ASN A 43 1.34 5.76 -5.13
CA ASN A 43 2.15 4.86 -4.33
C ASN A 43 1.34 4.28 -3.14
N ILE A 44 0.45 5.06 -2.53
CA ILE A 44 -0.49 4.56 -1.51
C ILE A 44 -1.45 3.53 -2.09
N GLU A 45 -2.01 3.77 -3.28
CA GLU A 45 -2.89 2.81 -3.95
C GLU A 45 -2.17 1.48 -4.22
N ASN A 46 -0.91 1.54 -4.67
CA ASN A 46 -0.09 0.34 -4.85
C ASN A 46 0.15 -0.38 -3.51
N LEU A 47 0.50 0.36 -2.45
CA LEU A 47 0.65 -0.21 -1.12
C LEU A 47 -0.65 -0.86 -0.61
N ASP A 48 -1.81 -0.30 -0.92
CA ASP A 48 -3.11 -0.87 -0.57
C ASP A 48 -3.38 -2.19 -1.28
N ASN A 49 -3.09 -2.26 -2.58
CA ASN A 49 -3.17 -3.52 -3.32
C ASN A 49 -2.22 -4.58 -2.75
N GLN A 50 -1.00 -4.19 -2.35
CA GLN A 50 -0.05 -5.10 -1.70
C GLN A 50 -0.54 -5.56 -0.32
N ILE A 51 -1.11 -4.66 0.47
CA ILE A 51 -1.69 -4.97 1.79
C ILE A 51 -2.84 -5.97 1.63
N GLU A 52 -3.76 -5.75 0.71
CA GLU A 52 -4.87 -6.68 0.44
C GLU A 52 -4.36 -8.06 0.02
N GLY A 53 -3.38 -8.11 -0.87
CA GLY A 53 -2.74 -9.36 -1.29
C GLY A 53 -2.08 -10.11 -0.12
N VAL A 54 -1.38 -9.40 0.77
CA VAL A 54 -0.76 -10.00 1.96
C VAL A 54 -1.81 -10.46 2.97
N MET A 55 -2.87 -9.69 3.21
CA MET A 55 -3.97 -10.09 4.09
C MET A 55 -4.67 -11.36 3.60
N THR A 56 -4.88 -11.47 2.28
CA THR A 56 -5.44 -12.68 1.66
C THR A 56 -4.56 -13.90 1.92
N LYS A 57 -3.23 -13.76 1.74
CA LYS A 57 -2.27 -14.83 2.05
C LYS A 57 -2.27 -15.22 3.53
N ILE A 58 -2.40 -14.25 4.45
CA ILE A 58 -2.51 -14.54 5.89
C ILE A 58 -3.78 -15.34 6.19
N ALA A 59 -4.92 -14.95 5.62
CA ALA A 59 -6.19 -15.64 5.79
C ALA A 59 -6.13 -17.08 5.25
N ASP A 60 -5.56 -17.26 4.05
CA ASP A 60 -5.37 -18.58 3.45
C ASP A 60 -4.45 -19.47 4.30
N ASN A 61 -3.28 -18.95 4.71
CA ASN A 61 -2.37 -19.67 5.60
C ASN A 61 -3.06 -20.09 6.90
N LYS A 62 -3.88 -19.22 7.51
CA LYS A 62 -4.64 -19.54 8.73
C LYS A 62 -5.62 -20.68 8.50
N ASN A 63 -6.34 -20.68 7.39
CA ASN A 63 -7.27 -21.75 7.04
C ASN A 63 -6.53 -23.08 6.81
N GLN A 64 -5.42 -23.05 6.08
CA GLN A 64 -4.61 -24.24 5.85
C GLN A 64 -4.02 -24.81 7.15
N ILE A 65 -3.58 -23.95 8.08
CA ILE A 65 -3.12 -24.36 9.42
C ILE A 65 -4.23 -25.10 10.17
N LEU A 66 -5.44 -24.55 10.22
CA LEU A 66 -6.58 -25.19 10.91
C LEU A 66 -6.91 -26.57 10.34
N VAL A 67 -6.89 -26.71 9.00
CA VAL A 67 -7.11 -28.00 8.33
C VAL A 67 -6.00 -29.00 8.66
N LYS A 68 -4.73 -28.56 8.69
CA LYS A 68 -3.61 -29.42 9.04
C LYS A 68 -3.63 -29.82 10.52
N GLU A 69 -3.94 -28.92 11.44
CA GLU A 69 -4.08 -29.23 12.87
C GLU A 69 -5.15 -30.29 13.12
N LYS A 70 -6.30 -30.18 12.43
CA LYS A 70 -7.34 -31.22 12.47
C LYS A 70 -6.84 -32.56 11.93
N SER A 71 -6.08 -32.53 10.83
CA SER A 71 -5.52 -33.74 10.21
C SER A 71 -4.43 -34.39 11.08
N ILE A 72 -3.62 -33.59 11.78
CA ILE A 72 -2.63 -34.05 12.77
C ILE A 72 -3.35 -34.75 13.91
N LYS A 73 -4.38 -34.12 14.50
CA LYS A 73 -5.15 -34.72 15.60
C LYS A 73 -5.84 -36.03 15.21
N SER A 74 -6.38 -36.11 14.00
CA SER A 74 -6.93 -37.36 13.44
C SER A 74 -5.85 -38.43 13.35
N SER A 75 -4.70 -38.09 12.76
CA SER A 75 -3.58 -39.04 12.58
C SER A 75 -2.99 -39.50 13.91
N GLU A 76 -2.91 -38.64 14.92
CA GLU A 76 -2.50 -39.01 16.29
C GLU A 76 -3.48 -40.00 16.93
N THR A 77 -4.78 -39.81 16.72
CA THR A 77 -5.82 -40.73 17.21
C THR A 77 -5.78 -42.07 16.48
N GLU A 78 -5.57 -42.05 15.17
CA GLU A 78 -5.40 -43.26 14.35
C GLU A 78 -4.16 -44.04 14.77
N LEU A 79 -3.04 -43.36 15.04
CA LEU A 79 -1.80 -43.98 15.50
C LEU A 79 -2.01 -44.67 16.86
N LYS A 80 -2.60 -43.97 17.83
CA LYS A 80 -2.89 -44.53 19.16
C LYS A 80 -3.82 -45.73 19.09
N THR A 81 -4.83 -45.70 18.22
CA THR A 81 -5.71 -46.84 17.98
C THR A 81 -4.92 -48.02 17.40
N ALA A 82 -4.08 -47.78 16.38
CA ALA A 82 -3.25 -48.81 15.77
C ALA A 82 -2.23 -49.42 16.76
N GLU A 83 -1.67 -48.63 17.68
CA GLU A 83 -0.82 -49.10 18.78
C GLU A 83 -1.59 -50.00 19.76
N GLY A 84 -2.80 -49.59 20.15
CA GLY A 84 -3.66 -50.39 21.02
C GLY A 84 -4.05 -51.72 20.39
N ASP A 85 -4.44 -51.70 19.12
CA ASP A 85 -4.81 -52.90 18.37
C ASP A 85 -3.61 -53.84 18.19
N MET A 86 -2.45 -53.30 17.82
CA MET A 86 -1.22 -54.09 17.71
C MET A 86 -0.85 -54.76 19.04
N LYS A 87 -1.01 -54.05 20.17
CA LYS A 87 -0.77 -54.63 21.50
C LYS A 87 -1.71 -55.80 21.78
N LYS A 88 -3.01 -55.65 21.52
CA LYS A 88 -3.99 -56.74 21.67
C LYS A 88 -3.64 -57.94 20.78
N GLN A 89 -3.28 -57.70 19.52
CA GLN A 89 -2.88 -58.78 18.61
C GLN A 89 -1.62 -59.50 19.07
N LYS A 90 -0.63 -58.76 19.61
CA LYS A 90 0.58 -59.35 20.17
C LYS A 90 0.29 -60.19 21.43
N GLU A 91 -0.62 -59.73 22.29
CA GLU A 91 -1.07 -60.49 23.46
C GLU A 91 -1.79 -61.79 23.06
N LEU A 92 -2.68 -61.72 22.07
CA LEU A 92 -3.35 -62.90 21.51
C LEU A 92 -2.36 -63.88 20.89
N PHE A 93 -1.42 -63.39 20.09
CA PHE A 93 -0.35 -64.20 19.51
C PHE A 93 0.49 -64.88 20.60
N ASN A 94 0.95 -64.13 21.61
CA ASN A 94 1.71 -64.67 22.73
C ASN A 94 0.91 -65.72 23.52
N SER A 95 -0.39 -65.50 23.74
CA SER A 95 -1.27 -66.47 24.38
C SER A 95 -1.36 -67.78 23.58
N ARG A 96 -1.51 -67.69 22.25
CA ARG A 96 -1.48 -68.86 21.37
C ARG A 96 -0.12 -69.57 21.39
N MET A 97 0.99 -68.83 21.36
CA MET A 97 2.34 -69.40 21.45
C MET A 97 2.59 -70.08 22.80
N ARG A 98 2.09 -69.48 23.88
CA ARG A 98 2.14 -70.07 25.22
C ARG A 98 1.29 -71.35 25.29
N ALA A 99 0.12 -71.37 24.67
CA ALA A 99 -0.73 -72.56 24.60
C ALA A 99 -0.10 -73.68 23.75
N LEU A 100 0.70 -73.34 22.73
CA LEU A 100 1.52 -74.31 22.00
C LEU A 100 2.63 -74.92 22.90
N TYR A 101 3.25 -74.11 23.76
CA TYR A 101 4.45 -74.50 24.51
C TYR A 101 4.20 -75.08 25.92
N ILE A 102 3.25 -74.53 26.68
CA ILE A 102 3.09 -74.81 28.13
C ILE A 102 1.99 -75.85 28.42
N ASN A 103 0.94 -75.94 27.60
CA ASN A 103 -0.12 -76.92 27.82
C ASN A 103 0.32 -78.28 27.27
N GLY A 104 1.05 -79.06 28.08
CA GLY A 104 1.53 -80.42 27.74
C GLY A 104 0.45 -81.36 27.18
N SER A 105 -0.19 -82.18 28.02
CA SER A 105 -1.12 -83.26 27.65
C SER A 105 -2.55 -82.84 27.24
N SER A 106 -2.74 -81.57 26.87
CA SER A 106 -4.02 -81.02 26.39
C SER A 106 -3.87 -79.86 25.41
N GLY A 107 -2.65 -79.53 25.00
CA GLY A 107 -2.35 -78.46 24.06
C GLY A 107 -2.15 -78.95 22.62
N TYR A 108 -1.68 -78.05 21.76
CA TYR A 108 -1.45 -78.35 20.35
C TYR A 108 -0.36 -79.42 20.12
N LEU A 109 0.64 -79.55 21.00
CA LEU A 109 1.61 -80.64 20.91
C LEU A 109 0.96 -82.01 21.14
N ASP A 110 0.05 -82.11 22.12
CA ASP A 110 -0.76 -83.32 22.32
C ASP A 110 -1.72 -83.57 21.14
N MET A 111 -2.34 -82.52 20.59
CA MET A 111 -3.17 -82.60 19.37
C MET A 111 -2.37 -83.08 18.14
N LEU A 112 -1.09 -82.70 18.05
CA LEU A 112 -0.19 -83.14 16.98
C LEU A 112 0.24 -84.61 17.21
N LEU A 113 0.62 -84.98 18.44
CA LEU A 113 1.08 -86.32 18.80
C LEU A 113 -0.04 -87.38 18.88
N SER A 114 -1.30 -86.96 19.07
CA SER A 114 -2.51 -87.82 19.05
C SER A 114 -3.10 -88.08 17.66
N SER A 115 -2.39 -87.70 16.60
CA SER A 115 -2.83 -87.86 15.21
C SER A 115 -2.97 -89.33 14.79
N LYS A 116 -3.95 -89.63 13.91
CA LYS A 116 -4.27 -91.01 13.44
C LYS A 116 -3.34 -91.51 12.33
N GLY A 117 -2.04 -91.18 12.41
CA GLY A 117 -1.02 -91.54 11.42
C GLY A 117 -0.36 -90.34 10.72
N LEU A 118 0.60 -90.62 9.85
CA LEU A 118 1.51 -89.61 9.28
C LEU A 118 0.80 -88.52 8.45
N GLY A 119 -0.26 -88.87 7.69
CA GLY A 119 -1.02 -87.90 6.89
C GLY A 119 -1.82 -86.89 7.73
N ASP A 120 -2.43 -87.36 8.84
CA ASP A 120 -3.15 -86.49 9.80
C ASP A 120 -2.17 -85.59 10.56
N PHE A 121 -1.01 -86.14 10.97
CA PHE A 121 0.08 -85.37 11.58
C PHE A 121 0.54 -84.20 10.69
N MET A 122 0.86 -84.48 9.42
CA MET A 122 1.31 -83.46 8.46
C MET A 122 0.26 -82.37 8.22
N SER A 123 -1.02 -82.75 8.14
CA SER A 123 -2.13 -81.81 7.96
C SER A 123 -2.27 -80.86 9.15
N ARG A 124 -2.07 -81.35 10.37
CA ARG A 124 -2.14 -80.54 11.60
C ARG A 124 -0.92 -79.61 11.75
N VAL A 125 0.27 -80.08 11.37
CA VAL A 125 1.48 -79.23 11.31
C VAL A 125 1.29 -78.09 10.32
N ASP A 126 0.77 -78.37 9.12
CA ASP A 126 0.46 -77.33 8.12
C ASP A 126 -0.55 -76.31 8.68
N MET A 127 -1.61 -76.76 9.35
CA MET A 127 -2.59 -75.87 9.97
C MET A 127 -1.97 -74.95 11.03
N VAL A 128 -1.15 -75.48 11.94
CA VAL A 128 -0.46 -74.67 12.96
C VAL A 128 0.50 -73.67 12.32
N SER A 129 1.26 -74.11 11.31
CA SER A 129 2.17 -73.24 10.55
C SER A 129 1.40 -72.07 9.92
N ARG A 130 0.26 -72.35 9.26
CA ARG A 130 -0.60 -71.31 8.67
C ARG A 130 -1.11 -70.30 9.70
N ILE A 131 -1.50 -70.75 10.90
CA ILE A 131 -1.95 -69.85 11.99
C ILE A 131 -0.80 -68.92 12.43
N ILE A 132 0.40 -69.47 12.65
CA ILE A 132 1.58 -68.68 13.02
C ILE A 132 1.94 -67.66 11.92
N SER A 133 1.94 -68.10 10.66
CA SER A 133 2.17 -67.21 9.52
C SER A 133 1.14 -66.09 9.43
N PHE A 134 -0.14 -66.41 9.66
CA PHE A 134 -1.22 -65.43 9.67
C PHE A 134 -1.04 -64.38 10.78
N ASP A 135 -0.70 -64.81 12.00
CA ASP A 135 -0.48 -63.88 13.12
C ASP A 135 0.74 -62.99 12.90
N ASN A 136 1.84 -63.55 12.40
CA ASN A 136 3.01 -62.78 12.01
C ASN A 136 2.68 -61.77 10.91
N LYS A 137 1.86 -62.16 9.93
CA LYS A 137 1.40 -61.26 8.87
C LYS A 137 0.58 -60.11 9.45
N ILE A 138 -0.38 -60.39 10.34
CA ILE A 138 -1.17 -59.35 11.01
C ILE A 138 -0.26 -58.37 11.76
N ILE A 139 0.68 -58.86 12.57
CA ILE A 139 1.60 -58.01 13.32
C ILE A 139 2.46 -57.16 12.37
N SER A 140 2.90 -57.73 11.25
CA SER A 140 3.64 -57.00 10.21
C SER A 140 2.79 -55.92 9.57
N ASP A 141 1.54 -56.22 9.20
CA ASP A 141 0.60 -55.27 8.61
C ASP A 141 0.33 -54.08 9.56
N TYR A 142 0.19 -54.34 10.87
CA TYR A 142 0.08 -53.27 11.87
C TYR A 142 1.33 -52.40 11.99
N LYS A 143 2.53 -53.00 11.95
CA LYS A 143 3.79 -52.23 11.96
C LYS A 143 3.92 -51.33 10.73
N ILE A 144 3.56 -51.85 9.55
CA ILE A 144 3.55 -51.06 8.31
C ILE A 144 2.58 -49.89 8.46
N LYS A 145 1.34 -50.17 8.90
CA LYS A 145 0.32 -49.13 9.12
C LYS A 145 0.78 -48.06 10.11
N GLN A 146 1.39 -48.44 11.23
CA GLN A 146 1.93 -47.47 12.21
C GLN A 146 3.01 -46.58 11.60
N ARG A 147 3.95 -47.18 10.86
CA ARG A 147 5.01 -46.43 10.18
C ARG A 147 4.43 -45.46 9.16
N ASP A 148 3.48 -45.90 8.35
CA ASP A 148 2.85 -45.05 7.33
C ASP A 148 2.06 -43.88 7.97
N ILE A 149 1.39 -44.10 9.10
CA ILE A 149 0.72 -43.05 9.88
C ILE A 149 1.76 -42.09 10.49
N ALA A 150 2.85 -42.59 11.05
CA ALA A 150 3.92 -41.76 11.62
C ALA A 150 4.58 -40.88 10.55
N ASP A 151 4.92 -41.45 9.38
CA ASP A 151 5.48 -40.72 8.25
C ASP A 151 4.52 -39.63 7.76
N LYS A 152 3.21 -39.92 7.71
CA LYS A 152 2.17 -38.94 7.37
C LYS A 152 2.11 -37.81 8.42
N LEU A 153 2.19 -38.16 9.70
CA LEU A 153 2.13 -37.22 10.81
C LEU A 153 3.34 -36.27 10.81
N ASP A 154 4.54 -36.79 10.54
CA ASP A 154 5.76 -35.97 10.44
C ASP A 154 5.68 -35.01 9.26
N LYS A 155 5.18 -35.47 8.09
CA LYS A 155 4.93 -34.60 6.94
C LYS A 155 3.93 -33.50 7.28
N LEU A 156 2.81 -33.84 7.91
CA LEU A 156 1.80 -32.86 8.32
C LEU A 156 2.37 -31.82 9.30
N LYS A 157 3.17 -32.25 10.29
CA LYS A 157 3.81 -31.35 11.25
C LYS A 157 4.82 -30.42 10.58
N ALA A 158 5.65 -30.94 9.69
CA ALA A 158 6.62 -30.14 8.93
C ALA A 158 5.93 -29.10 8.02
N GLU A 159 4.86 -29.49 7.32
CA GLU A 159 4.08 -28.58 6.50
C GLU A 159 3.36 -27.53 7.35
N ASN A 160 2.83 -27.89 8.52
CA ASN A 160 2.19 -26.94 9.42
C ASN A 160 3.20 -25.90 9.97
N GLN A 161 4.42 -26.34 10.30
CA GLN A 161 5.49 -25.42 10.71
C GLN A 161 5.88 -24.45 9.59
N LYS A 162 5.95 -24.91 8.34
CA LYS A 162 6.19 -24.04 7.18
C LYS A 162 5.08 -22.99 7.03
N LEU A 163 3.82 -23.38 7.19
CA LEU A 163 2.70 -22.43 7.12
C LEU A 163 2.72 -21.41 8.27
N LEU A 164 3.10 -21.83 9.48
CA LEU A 164 3.27 -20.91 10.61
C LEU A 164 4.37 -19.88 10.33
N ALA A 165 5.51 -20.32 9.79
CA ALA A 165 6.60 -19.43 9.40
C ALA A 165 6.14 -18.44 8.32
N LEU A 166 5.47 -18.91 7.27
CA LEU A 166 4.92 -18.06 6.20
C LEU A 166 3.88 -17.07 6.72
N LYS A 167 3.04 -17.47 7.69
CA LYS A 167 2.09 -16.58 8.35
C LYS A 167 2.82 -15.46 9.08
N THR A 168 3.83 -15.79 9.90
CA THR A 168 4.62 -14.78 10.64
C THR A 168 5.37 -13.84 9.69
N GLU A 169 5.96 -14.37 8.61
CA GLU A 169 6.61 -13.55 7.58
C GLU A 169 5.61 -12.57 6.94
N ASN A 170 4.41 -13.05 6.57
CA ASN A 170 3.38 -12.20 6.00
C ASN A 170 2.86 -11.14 7.01
N GLU A 171 2.75 -11.47 8.30
CA GLU A 171 2.37 -10.52 9.35
C GLU A 171 3.42 -9.42 9.53
N ASN A 172 4.72 -9.78 9.50
CA ASN A 172 5.81 -8.81 9.50
C ASN A 172 5.75 -7.93 8.26
N LYS A 173 5.52 -8.54 7.08
CA LYS A 173 5.41 -7.79 5.83
C LYS A 173 4.23 -6.81 5.84
N LEU A 174 3.09 -7.23 6.39
CA LEU A 174 1.92 -6.39 6.56
C LEU A 174 2.23 -5.18 7.46
N SER A 175 2.97 -5.38 8.55
CA SER A 175 3.41 -4.29 9.44
C SER A 175 4.31 -3.28 8.72
N GLU A 176 5.29 -3.76 7.94
CA GLU A 176 6.17 -2.90 7.13
C GLU A 176 5.39 -2.08 6.10
N LEU A 177 4.47 -2.72 5.38
CA LEU A 177 3.64 -2.04 4.38
C LEU A 177 2.76 -0.96 5.00
N ASN A 178 2.14 -1.25 6.16
CA ASN A 178 1.34 -0.26 6.88
C ASN A 178 2.19 0.93 7.38
N LYS A 179 3.42 0.66 7.84
CA LYS A 179 4.36 1.72 8.21
C LYS A 179 4.70 2.60 7.01
N SER A 180 5.05 1.99 5.87
CA SER A 180 5.34 2.71 4.63
C SER A 180 4.16 3.56 4.16
N LYS A 181 2.94 3.01 4.22
CA LYS A 181 1.70 3.73 3.89
C LYS A 181 1.51 4.95 4.79
N ASN A 182 1.73 4.80 6.09
CA ASN A 182 1.60 5.90 7.04
C ASN A 182 2.66 6.99 6.83
N ASP A 183 3.90 6.62 6.50
CA ASP A 183 4.94 7.58 6.20
C ASP A 183 4.65 8.36 4.90
N GLN A 184 4.10 7.71 3.88
CA GLN A 184 3.63 8.41 2.67
C GLN A 184 2.46 9.36 2.95
N LYS A 185 1.51 8.98 3.81
CA LYS A 185 0.42 9.89 4.23
C LYS A 185 0.95 11.15 4.89
N LYS A 186 1.95 11.03 5.77
CA LYS A 186 2.60 12.20 6.39
C LYS A 186 3.26 13.11 5.34
N LEU A 187 3.92 12.53 4.33
CA LEU A 187 4.52 13.31 3.24
C LEU A 187 3.45 14.05 2.42
N ILE A 188 2.30 13.43 2.17
CA ILE A 188 1.17 14.10 1.51
C ILE A 188 0.66 15.26 2.36
N ASP A 189 0.48 15.07 3.66
CA ASP A 189 -0.01 16.12 4.56
C ASP A 189 0.97 17.30 4.62
N GLN A 190 2.27 17.03 4.67
CA GLN A 190 3.33 18.05 4.60
C GLN A 190 3.29 18.81 3.27
N ALA A 191 3.19 18.09 2.14
CA ALA A 191 3.10 18.70 0.82
C ALA A 191 1.85 19.60 0.69
N LYS A 192 0.68 19.12 1.16
CA LYS A 192 -0.58 19.89 1.17
C LYS A 192 -0.49 21.11 2.10
N GLN A 193 0.21 21.01 3.23
CA GLN A 193 0.45 22.16 4.11
C GLN A 193 1.35 23.21 3.45
N GLN A 194 2.43 22.78 2.81
CA GLN A 194 3.34 23.67 2.10
C GLN A 194 2.63 24.38 0.94
N GLN A 195 1.80 23.65 0.20
CA GLN A 195 0.94 24.21 -0.85
C GLN A 195 -0.01 25.31 -0.33
N ARG A 196 -0.67 25.08 0.81
CA ARG A 196 -1.54 26.09 1.45
C ARG A 196 -0.77 27.34 1.87
N GLN A 197 0.45 27.17 2.39
CA GLN A 197 1.32 28.30 2.75
C GLN A 197 1.73 29.11 1.52
N TYR A 198 2.12 28.46 0.42
CA TYR A 198 2.44 29.15 -0.83
C TYR A 198 1.24 29.89 -1.40
N ALA A 199 0.07 29.26 -1.46
CA ALA A 199 -1.15 29.90 -1.94
C ALA A 199 -1.54 31.13 -1.09
N ALA A 200 -1.40 31.04 0.24
CA ALA A 200 -1.65 32.18 1.13
C ALA A 200 -0.64 33.31 0.94
N ALA A 201 0.64 32.98 0.75
CA ALA A 201 1.69 33.97 0.47
C ALA A 201 1.48 34.67 -0.88
N GLU A 202 1.11 33.92 -1.91
CA GLU A 202 0.79 34.45 -3.24
C GLU A 202 -0.44 35.38 -3.18
N GLN A 203 -1.51 34.97 -2.49
CA GLN A 203 -2.69 35.81 -2.30
C GLN A 203 -2.36 37.11 -1.54
N SER A 204 -1.52 37.04 -0.51
CA SER A 204 -1.02 38.21 0.21
C SER A 204 -0.19 39.13 -0.69
N ALA A 205 0.72 38.59 -1.49
CA ALA A 205 1.52 39.36 -2.43
C ALA A 205 0.68 40.02 -3.52
N VAL A 206 -0.30 39.31 -4.08
CA VAL A 206 -1.24 39.85 -5.08
C VAL A 206 -2.09 40.95 -4.47
N SER A 207 -2.66 40.75 -3.27
CA SER A 207 -3.44 41.80 -2.61
C SER A 207 -2.61 43.02 -2.23
N ALA A 208 -1.37 42.85 -1.78
CA ALA A 208 -0.43 43.95 -1.54
C ALA A 208 -0.09 44.71 -2.83
N ALA A 209 0.18 44.00 -3.92
CA ALA A 209 0.43 44.61 -5.24
C ALA A 209 -0.80 45.35 -5.77
N VAL A 210 -2.00 44.78 -5.63
CA VAL A 210 -3.26 45.44 -6.00
C VAL A 210 -3.48 46.71 -5.19
N ASN A 211 -3.23 46.68 -3.87
CA ASN A 211 -3.32 47.86 -3.03
C ASN A 211 -2.30 48.93 -3.43
N GLN A 212 -1.06 48.55 -3.76
CA GLN A 212 -0.02 49.48 -4.20
C GLN A 212 -0.37 50.11 -5.56
N VAL A 213 -0.89 49.33 -6.51
CA VAL A 213 -1.38 49.84 -7.79
C VAL A 213 -2.57 50.78 -7.60
N ALA A 214 -3.48 50.47 -6.67
CA ALA A 214 -4.60 51.35 -6.32
C ALA A 214 -4.12 52.69 -5.74
N SER A 215 -3.14 52.70 -4.84
CA SER A 215 -2.54 53.92 -4.30
C SER A 215 -1.88 54.76 -5.39
N ILE A 216 -1.05 54.15 -6.25
CA ILE A 216 -0.40 54.83 -7.39
C ILE A 216 -1.44 55.45 -8.33
N ARG A 217 -2.56 54.76 -8.57
CA ARG A 217 -3.66 55.28 -9.39
C ARG A 217 -4.35 56.49 -8.77
N SER A 218 -4.49 56.53 -7.44
CA SER A 218 -5.11 57.65 -6.73
C SER A 218 -4.23 58.89 -6.65
N GLU A 219 -2.91 58.72 -6.60
CA GLU A 219 -1.92 59.81 -6.53
C GLU A 219 -1.50 60.34 -7.91
N ALA A 220 -1.80 59.61 -8.99
CA ALA A 220 -1.44 60.03 -10.33
C ALA A 220 -2.26 61.26 -10.77
N PRO A 221 -1.60 62.34 -11.24
CA PRO A 221 -2.29 63.50 -11.76
C PRO A 221 -3.15 63.12 -12.97
N LYS A 222 -4.39 63.62 -13.04
CA LYS A 222 -5.19 63.54 -14.27
C LYS A 222 -4.46 64.32 -15.36
N ILE A 223 -3.72 63.62 -16.21
CA ILE A 223 -3.00 64.24 -17.34
C ILE A 223 -4.06 64.82 -18.28
N THR A 224 -4.28 66.12 -18.20
CA THR A 224 -4.88 66.88 -19.29
C THR A 224 -3.82 67.01 -20.38
N LEU A 225 -4.21 66.83 -21.64
CA LEU A 225 -3.32 66.93 -22.80
C LEU A 225 -2.83 68.38 -22.97
N SER A 226 -1.88 68.81 -22.15
CA SER A 226 -1.15 70.06 -22.35
C SER A 226 0.04 69.78 -23.27
N ARG A 227 0.15 70.52 -24.37
CA ARG A 227 1.20 70.40 -25.42
C ARG A 227 2.56 70.92 -24.93
N GLY A 228 2.95 70.58 -23.72
CA GLY A 228 4.21 70.98 -23.10
C GLY A 228 4.84 69.80 -22.35
N SER A 229 6.10 69.52 -22.68
CA SER A 229 6.90 68.39 -22.19
C SER A 229 6.95 68.35 -20.66
N SER A 230 6.06 67.57 -20.04
CA SER A 230 6.16 67.24 -18.61
C SER A 230 6.97 65.95 -18.43
N PRO A 231 7.84 65.86 -17.41
CA PRO A 231 8.64 64.67 -17.17
C PRO A 231 7.72 63.48 -16.83
N VAL A 232 7.75 62.47 -17.69
CA VAL A 232 7.02 61.21 -17.48
C VAL A 232 7.78 60.39 -16.44
N THR A 233 7.22 60.25 -15.24
CA THR A 233 7.77 59.37 -14.20
C THR A 233 7.25 57.93 -14.39
N SER A 234 8.00 56.94 -13.91
CA SER A 234 7.61 55.53 -13.98
C SER A 234 6.23 55.27 -13.36
N ASN A 235 5.87 56.00 -12.30
CA ASN A 235 4.55 55.90 -11.66
C ASN A 235 3.41 56.38 -12.56
N ASN A 236 3.64 57.43 -13.38
CA ASN A 236 2.63 57.94 -14.30
C ASN A 236 2.32 56.92 -15.41
N VAL A 237 3.33 56.18 -15.89
CA VAL A 237 3.17 55.12 -16.89
C VAL A 237 2.36 53.95 -16.32
N VAL A 238 2.68 53.51 -15.10
CA VAL A 238 1.96 52.43 -14.41
C VAL A 238 0.51 52.84 -14.12
N ALA A 239 0.28 54.06 -13.65
CA ALA A 239 -1.07 54.57 -13.40
C ALA A 239 -1.91 54.63 -14.68
N TYR A 240 -1.34 55.09 -15.79
CA TYR A 240 -2.01 55.11 -17.09
C TYR A 240 -2.34 53.69 -17.58
N ALA A 241 -1.37 52.77 -17.54
CA ALA A 241 -1.56 51.37 -17.94
C ALA A 241 -2.60 50.64 -17.08
N SER A 242 -2.70 50.97 -15.79
CA SER A 242 -3.65 50.36 -14.86
C SER A 242 -5.12 50.60 -15.25
N ASN A 243 -5.43 51.67 -15.99
CA ASN A 243 -6.79 51.95 -16.47
C ASN A 243 -7.28 50.96 -17.54
N PHE A 244 -6.39 50.15 -18.11
CA PHE A 244 -6.71 49.15 -19.13
C PHE A 244 -6.75 47.72 -18.57
N LEU A 245 -6.52 47.52 -17.26
CA LEU A 245 -6.70 46.23 -16.60
C LEU A 245 -8.15 45.75 -16.74
N GLY A 246 -8.35 44.52 -17.22
CA GLY A 246 -9.68 43.91 -17.41
C GLY A 246 -10.37 44.27 -18.73
N THR A 247 -9.76 45.12 -19.58
CA THR A 247 -10.28 45.30 -20.94
C THR A 247 -9.92 44.08 -21.79
N PRO A 248 -10.90 43.39 -22.41
CA PRO A 248 -10.60 42.26 -23.28
C PRO A 248 -9.68 42.73 -24.41
N TYR A 249 -8.59 42.01 -24.62
CA TYR A 249 -7.62 42.35 -25.65
C TYR A 249 -8.26 42.19 -27.02
N LEU A 250 -8.55 43.32 -27.68
CA LEU A 250 -8.93 43.34 -29.08
C LEU A 250 -7.65 43.48 -29.91
N TRP A 251 -7.31 42.45 -30.67
CA TRP A 251 -6.21 42.51 -31.63
C TRP A 251 -6.50 43.59 -32.69
N GLY A 252 -5.62 44.58 -32.83
CA GLY A 252 -5.57 45.48 -33.99
C GLY A 252 -6.46 46.73 -33.89
N GLU A 253 -5.79 47.86 -33.71
CA GLU A 253 -6.08 49.24 -34.14
C GLU A 253 -7.54 49.78 -34.30
N LEU A 254 -7.73 50.99 -33.74
CA LEU A 254 -8.48 52.11 -34.33
C LEU A 254 -10.03 52.17 -34.31
N ARG A 255 -10.76 51.40 -33.49
CA ARG A 255 -12.23 51.60 -33.46
C ARG A 255 -12.76 52.80 -32.66
N ARG A 256 -11.97 53.35 -31.72
CA ARG A 256 -12.37 54.58 -30.99
C ARG A 256 -12.42 55.84 -31.86
N ALA A 257 -11.79 55.83 -33.03
CA ALA A 257 -11.89 56.93 -34.00
C ALA A 257 -13.13 56.80 -34.90
N GLN A 258 -13.60 55.57 -35.16
CA GLN A 258 -14.76 55.34 -36.03
C GLN A 258 -16.09 55.65 -35.33
N ASP A 259 -16.21 55.42 -34.01
CA ASP A 259 -17.45 55.74 -33.28
C ASP A 259 -17.69 57.27 -33.15
N LEU A 260 -16.61 58.06 -33.07
CA LEU A 260 -16.70 59.52 -33.11
C LEU A 260 -17.10 60.04 -34.50
N ILE A 261 -16.62 59.41 -35.57
CA ILE A 261 -17.02 59.75 -36.95
C ILE A 261 -18.47 59.31 -37.20
N ALA A 262 -18.90 58.17 -36.68
CA ALA A 262 -20.28 57.69 -36.81
C ALA A 262 -21.30 58.58 -36.05
N GLN A 263 -20.95 59.10 -34.87
CA GLN A 263 -21.82 60.05 -34.15
C GLN A 263 -21.89 61.43 -34.82
N VAL A 264 -20.79 61.91 -35.42
CA VAL A 264 -20.79 63.19 -36.17
C VAL A 264 -21.57 63.05 -37.49
N LEU A 265 -21.46 61.91 -38.18
CA LEU A 265 -22.22 61.65 -39.41
C LEU A 265 -23.72 61.43 -39.16
N LEU A 266 -24.12 60.79 -38.05
CA LEU A 266 -25.54 60.66 -37.68
C LEU A 266 -26.17 62.01 -37.32
N SER A 267 -25.45 62.91 -36.64
CA SER A 267 -25.93 64.25 -36.31
C SER A 267 -26.14 65.13 -37.54
N THR A 268 -25.31 64.96 -38.58
CA THR A 268 -25.40 65.75 -39.81
C THR A 268 -26.53 65.27 -40.74
N TYR A 269 -26.88 63.97 -40.70
CA TYR A 269 -27.96 63.40 -41.51
C TYR A 269 -29.37 63.71 -40.94
N ILE A 270 -29.50 63.90 -39.62
CA ILE A 270 -30.78 64.25 -38.99
C ILE A 270 -31.16 65.72 -39.24
N ASN A 271 -30.18 66.62 -39.38
CA ASN A 271 -30.43 68.04 -39.62
C ASN A 271 -30.71 68.42 -41.09
N THR A 272 -30.52 67.50 -42.05
CA THR A 272 -30.72 67.76 -43.49
C THR A 272 -32.03 67.20 -44.05
N LEU A 273 -32.80 66.44 -43.26
CA LEU A 273 -34.09 65.83 -43.65
C LEU A 273 -35.30 66.39 -42.86
N GLY A 274 -35.11 67.43 -42.04
CA GLY A 274 -36.18 68.06 -41.23
C GLY A 274 -36.71 69.40 -41.75
N PHE A 275 -36.29 69.85 -42.94
CA PHE A 275 -36.83 71.03 -43.62
C PHE A 275 -37.30 70.63 -45.02
N LEU A 276 -38.48 70.00 -45.07
CA LEU A 276 -39.44 69.99 -46.19
C LEU A 276 -40.77 69.46 -45.68
#